data_AF-A0A559JB55-F1
#
_entry.id   AF-A0A559JB55-F1
#
_cell.length_a   1.000
_cell.length_b   1.000
_cell.length_c   1.000
_cell.angle_alpha   90.00
_cell.angle_beta   90.00
_cell.angle_gamma   90.00
#
_symmetry.space_group_name_H-M   'P 1'
#
loop_
_entity.id
_entity.type
_entity.pdbx_description
1 polymer ?
#
loop_
_entity_poly.entity_id
_entity_poly.type
_entity_poly.pdbx_seq_one_letter_code
_entity_poly.pdbx_strand_id
1 'polypeptide(L)'
;MLRGLYTAASGMMAQQRRHDMVTNNIANINTPGFKAGNSVNRTFPDMLLYAMGGPNPSNGNIGKLGTGVFAEEHLPSMLQGDMQETRRNQDFAILSDILVNGVTFDPSGKFVDENGVTTYQPQAFFAIEKARGEERYTRDGSFTTAPDGTLVTSDGFPVVGANGQPIVINVPWDEVGVTADGKLINNETGQQLPGNPQIRIMRVDNPNFLIREGDGRFRYEGDTAGINQIAAGDRVEVRQGYLERSNVDSAQAAIDIMAALRAYEANQKVIQTYDRSLDKAVNEIGRV
;
A
#
# COMPACT_ATOMS: atom_id res chain seq x y z
N MET A 1 -3.42 38.76 4.88
CA MET A 1 -3.30 38.25 3.48
C MET A 1 -2.28 37.12 3.35
N LEU A 2 -1.08 37.18 3.96
CA LEU A 2 -0.08 36.09 3.88
C LEU A 2 -0.60 34.69 4.25
N ARG A 3 -1.50 34.57 5.24
CA ARG A 3 -2.02 33.27 5.69
C ARG A 3 -2.84 32.54 4.62
N GLY A 4 -3.57 33.27 3.76
CA GLY A 4 -4.32 32.69 2.65
C GLY A 4 -3.41 32.09 1.57
N LEU A 5 -2.23 32.69 1.35
CA LEU A 5 -1.19 32.13 0.48
C LEU A 5 -0.63 30.81 1.04
N TYR A 6 -0.40 30.71 2.35
CA TYR A 6 0.08 29.45 2.96
C TYR A 6 -0.97 28.33 2.88
N THR A 7 -2.25 28.63 3.10
CA THR A 7 -3.33 27.65 2.91
C THR A 7 -3.44 27.20 1.46
N ALA A 8 -3.38 28.13 0.50
CA ALA A 8 -3.41 27.78 -0.92
C ALA A 8 -2.15 26.99 -1.36
N ALA A 9 -0.96 27.38 -0.89
CA ALA A 9 0.29 26.69 -1.18
C ALA A 9 0.33 25.28 -0.59
N SER A 10 -0.06 25.10 0.67
CA SER A 10 -0.16 23.77 1.29
C SER A 10 -1.21 22.90 0.60
N GLY A 11 -2.34 23.48 0.18
CA GLY A 11 -3.34 22.83 -0.66
C GLY A 11 -2.77 22.36 -2.00
N MET A 12 -2.02 23.20 -2.71
CA MET A 12 -1.36 22.82 -3.97
C MET A 12 -0.36 21.69 -3.77
N MET A 13 0.51 21.78 -2.75
CA MET A 13 1.47 20.72 -2.45
C MET A 13 0.79 19.38 -2.14
N ALA A 14 -0.32 19.41 -1.39
CA ALA A 14 -1.10 18.21 -1.12
C ALA A 14 -1.71 17.60 -2.39
N GLN A 15 -2.25 18.43 -3.29
CA GLN A 15 -2.79 17.95 -4.57
C GLN A 15 -1.69 17.44 -5.51
N GLN A 16 -0.51 18.06 -5.52
CA GLN A 16 0.65 17.57 -6.27
C GLN A 16 1.06 16.17 -5.80
N ARG A 17 1.19 15.96 -4.48
CA ARG A 17 1.49 14.62 -3.95
C ARG A 17 0.41 13.60 -4.30
N ARG A 18 -0.87 13.97 -4.25
CA ARG A 18 -1.97 13.10 -4.68
C ARG A 18 -1.83 12.75 -6.16
N HIS A 19 -1.52 13.72 -7.01
CA HIS A 19 -1.29 13.49 -8.44
C HIS A 19 -0.13 12.51 -8.69
N ASP A 20 1.00 12.73 -8.02
CA ASP A 20 2.20 11.90 -8.13
C ASP A 20 1.92 10.46 -7.67
N MET A 21 1.16 10.29 -6.58
CA MET A 21 0.73 8.99 -6.10
C MET A 21 -0.14 8.28 -7.14
N VAL A 22 -1.17 8.94 -7.66
CA VAL A 22 -2.10 8.29 -8.59
C VAL A 22 -1.36 7.94 -9.89
N THR A 23 -0.42 8.76 -10.32
CA THR A 23 0.47 8.46 -11.43
C THR A 23 1.33 7.23 -11.15
N ASN A 24 1.88 7.11 -9.93
CA ASN A 24 2.63 5.92 -9.52
C ASN A 24 1.74 4.66 -9.53
N ASN A 25 0.50 4.77 -9.06
CA ASN A 25 -0.47 3.67 -9.11
C ASN A 25 -0.74 3.22 -10.56
N ILE A 26 -0.99 4.16 -11.47
CA ILE A 26 -1.23 3.84 -12.90
C ILE A 26 0.00 3.23 -13.54
N ALA A 27 1.19 3.77 -13.26
CA ALA A 27 2.44 3.25 -13.80
C ALA A 27 2.67 1.78 -13.42
N ASN A 28 2.17 1.36 -12.25
CA ASN A 28 2.31 0.01 -11.74
C ASN A 28 1.02 -0.83 -11.83
N ILE A 29 0.07 -0.46 -12.70
CA ILE A 29 -1.18 -1.23 -12.85
C ILE A 29 -0.95 -2.64 -13.41
N ASN A 30 0.10 -2.81 -14.22
CA ASN A 30 0.47 -4.10 -14.80
C ASN A 30 1.55 -4.83 -13.98
N THR A 31 2.01 -4.22 -12.88
CA THR A 31 2.99 -4.85 -11.99
C THR A 31 2.28 -5.87 -11.11
N PRO A 32 2.64 -7.17 -11.20
CA PRO A 32 2.01 -8.20 -10.36
C PRO A 32 2.25 -7.91 -8.88
N GLY A 33 1.24 -8.22 -8.04
CA GLY A 33 1.32 -8.03 -6.59
C GLY A 33 1.40 -6.57 -6.12
N PHE A 34 1.27 -5.57 -7.01
CA PHE A 34 1.30 -4.16 -6.63
C PHE A 34 0.06 -3.77 -5.81
N LYS A 35 0.30 -3.07 -4.71
CA LYS A 35 -0.73 -2.52 -3.82
C LYS A 35 -0.86 -1.01 -4.01
N ALA A 36 -2.06 -0.59 -4.43
CA ALA A 36 -2.44 0.79 -4.69
C ALA A 36 -2.21 1.67 -3.47
N GLY A 37 -1.62 2.83 -3.69
CA GLY A 37 -1.55 3.87 -2.68
C GLY A 37 -2.85 4.63 -2.52
N ASN A 38 -3.26 4.85 -1.28
CA ASN A 38 -4.32 5.80 -0.96
C ASN A 38 -3.74 7.01 -0.21
N SER A 39 -4.21 8.20 -0.59
CA SER A 39 -3.83 9.46 0.08
C SER A 39 -4.84 9.78 1.16
N VAL A 40 -4.39 9.82 2.41
CA VAL A 40 -5.17 10.39 3.51
C VAL A 40 -4.73 11.83 3.71
N ASN A 41 -5.66 12.77 3.48
CA ASN A 41 -5.42 14.19 3.74
C ASN A 41 -5.86 14.50 5.16
N ARG A 42 -4.99 15.13 5.95
CA ARG A 42 -5.35 15.69 7.26
C ARG A 42 -5.26 17.21 7.23
N THR A 43 -6.24 17.86 7.86
CA THR A 43 -6.15 19.28 8.20
C THR A 43 -5.17 19.46 9.35
N PHE A 44 -4.44 20.57 9.37
CA PHE A 44 -3.69 20.94 10.56
C PHE A 44 -4.65 21.03 11.76
N PRO A 45 -4.15 20.79 13.00
CA PRO A 45 -4.96 20.99 14.20
C PRO A 45 -5.52 22.41 14.23
N ASP A 46 -6.82 22.50 14.49
CA ASP A 46 -7.51 23.77 14.59
C ASP A 46 -6.92 24.63 15.72
N MET A 47 -6.58 25.88 15.41
CA MET A 47 -6.26 26.86 16.44
C MET A 47 -7.55 27.45 17.00
N LEU A 48 -7.70 27.45 18.33
CA LEU A 48 -8.80 28.11 19.02
C LEU A 48 -8.59 29.63 18.99
N LEU A 49 -9.61 30.36 18.54
CA LEU A 49 -9.60 31.81 18.56
C LEU A 49 -10.25 32.36 19.85
N TYR A 50 -9.51 33.20 20.56
CA TYR A 50 -10.01 33.95 21.71
C TYR A 50 -10.16 35.43 21.39
N ALA A 51 -11.27 36.01 21.84
CA ALA A 51 -11.50 37.45 21.77
C ALA A 51 -10.54 38.18 22.73
N MET A 52 -9.65 39.01 22.20
CA MET A 52 -8.85 39.93 23.02
C MET A 52 -9.36 41.36 22.80
N GLY A 53 -10.40 41.74 23.55
CA GLY A 53 -10.89 43.13 23.64
C GLY A 53 -12.32 43.37 23.13
N GLY A 54 -13.06 44.23 23.84
CA GLY A 54 -14.43 44.68 23.55
C GLY A 54 -15.13 45.21 24.83
N PRO A 55 -16.23 45.99 24.73
CA PRO A 55 -16.92 46.59 25.89
C PRO A 55 -17.52 45.58 26.87
N ASN A 56 -17.52 44.30 26.50
CA ASN A 56 -17.91 43.17 27.34
C ASN A 56 -16.98 42.00 27.00
N PRO A 57 -15.85 41.79 27.72
CA PRO A 57 -14.97 40.66 27.46
C PRO A 57 -15.57 39.42 28.12
N SER A 58 -16.73 38.96 27.64
CA SER A 58 -17.07 37.56 27.81
C SER A 58 -16.03 36.80 27.01
N ASN A 59 -15.22 35.96 27.65
CA ASN A 59 -14.32 34.97 27.05
C ASN A 59 -15.14 33.98 26.19
N GLY A 60 -15.70 34.49 25.10
CA GLY A 60 -16.47 33.74 24.13
C GLY A 60 -15.51 33.13 23.15
N ASN A 61 -15.51 31.80 23.08
CA ASN A 61 -14.81 31.06 22.05
C ASN A 61 -15.31 31.55 20.68
N ILE A 62 -14.45 32.21 19.88
CA ILE A 62 -14.84 32.80 18.59
C ILE A 62 -14.98 31.70 17.52
N GLY A 63 -14.40 30.53 17.77
CA GLY A 63 -14.44 29.38 16.90
C GLY A 63 -13.04 28.82 16.65
N LYS A 64 -12.97 27.94 15.67
CA LYS A 64 -11.76 27.22 15.28
C LYS A 64 -11.26 27.74 13.94
N LEU A 65 -9.95 27.87 13.79
CA LEU A 65 -9.29 28.18 12.53
C LEU A 65 -8.41 27.01 12.08
N GLY A 66 -8.67 26.49 10.89
CA GLY A 66 -7.76 25.57 10.19
C GLY A 66 -6.57 26.32 9.60
N THR A 67 -5.35 25.86 9.86
CA THR A 67 -4.12 26.54 9.43
C THR A 67 -3.54 26.01 8.11
N GLY A 68 -4.15 24.98 7.54
CA GLY A 68 -3.77 24.39 6.26
C GLY A 68 -4.22 22.93 6.13
N VAL A 69 -3.74 22.28 5.07
CA VAL A 69 -3.90 20.84 4.84
C VAL A 69 -2.53 20.22 4.56
N PHE A 70 -2.30 19.00 5.04
CA PHE A 70 -1.12 18.22 4.71
C PHE A 70 -1.55 16.82 4.24
N ALA A 71 -0.93 16.35 3.16
CA ALA A 71 -1.03 14.95 2.76
C ALA A 71 -0.02 14.17 3.61
N GLU A 72 -0.54 13.44 4.60
CA GLU A 72 0.25 12.88 5.70
C GLU A 72 1.05 11.66 5.25
N GLU A 73 0.40 10.67 4.64
CA GLU A 73 1.08 9.41 4.33
C GLU A 73 0.37 8.62 3.21
N HIS A 74 1.18 7.88 2.46
CA HIS A 74 0.75 6.88 1.49
C HIS A 74 0.49 5.58 2.25
N LEU A 75 -0.78 5.22 2.43
CA LEU A 75 -1.13 3.92 2.99
C LEU A 75 -1.43 2.96 1.83
N PRO A 76 -0.69 1.84 1.70
CA PRO A 76 -1.00 0.83 0.71
C PRO A 76 -2.35 0.16 1.04
N SER A 77 -3.25 0.14 0.07
CA SER A 77 -4.43 -0.71 0.12
C SER A 77 -3.99 -2.14 -0.04
N MET A 78 -4.04 -2.90 1.04
CA MET A 78 -3.51 -4.26 1.04
C MET A 78 -4.47 -5.25 0.36
N LEU A 79 -5.74 -4.87 0.11
CA LEU A 79 -6.75 -5.72 -0.52
C LEU A 79 -6.23 -6.50 -1.74
N GLN A 80 -6.67 -7.75 -1.86
CA GLN A 80 -6.26 -8.63 -2.94
C GLN A 80 -6.80 -8.13 -4.29
N GLY A 81 -5.93 -8.12 -5.31
CA GLY A 81 -6.31 -7.82 -6.70
C GLY A 81 -6.98 -8.99 -7.40
N ASP A 82 -7.35 -8.80 -8.66
CA ASP A 82 -7.85 -9.89 -9.50
C ASP A 82 -6.72 -10.86 -9.88
N MET A 83 -7.08 -12.12 -10.15
CA MET A 83 -6.11 -13.16 -10.45
C MET A 83 -6.05 -13.34 -11.97
N GLN A 84 -4.87 -13.29 -12.54
CA GLN A 84 -4.63 -13.53 -13.96
C GLN A 84 -3.95 -14.87 -14.17
N GLU A 85 -4.55 -15.72 -14.99
CA GLU A 85 -3.93 -16.97 -15.44
C GLU A 85 -2.81 -16.65 -16.45
N THR A 86 -1.57 -17.04 -16.13
CA THR A 86 -0.41 -16.86 -17.01
C THR A 86 0.02 -18.16 -17.68
N ARG A 87 -0.43 -19.32 -17.15
CA ARG A 87 -0.05 -20.68 -17.60
C ARG A 87 1.44 -21.00 -17.48
N ARG A 88 2.21 -20.16 -16.78
CA ARG A 88 3.63 -20.39 -16.53
C ARG A 88 3.79 -21.09 -15.19
N ASN A 89 4.49 -22.23 -15.17
CA ASN A 89 4.66 -23.04 -13.96
C ASN A 89 5.51 -22.36 -12.86
N GLN A 90 6.23 -21.29 -13.19
CA GLN A 90 7.03 -20.51 -12.25
C GLN A 90 6.26 -19.34 -11.62
N ASP A 91 5.04 -19.08 -12.09
CA ASP A 91 4.20 -18.01 -11.58
C ASP A 91 3.31 -18.57 -10.47
N PHE A 92 3.31 -17.89 -9.33
CA PHE A 92 2.50 -18.27 -8.17
C PHE A 92 1.65 -17.10 -7.72
N ALA A 93 0.44 -17.42 -7.25
CA ALA A 93 -0.40 -16.44 -6.60
C ALA A 93 -0.97 -17.00 -5.31
N ILE A 94 -1.06 -16.14 -4.30
CA ILE A 94 -1.61 -16.49 -3.00
C ILE A 94 -3.07 -16.02 -2.96
N LEU A 95 -3.98 -16.95 -2.77
CA LEU A 95 -5.35 -16.64 -2.38
C LEU A 95 -5.40 -16.64 -0.85
N SER A 96 -5.67 -15.48 -0.26
CA SER A 96 -5.79 -15.35 1.19
C SER A 96 -7.20 -14.91 1.52
N ASP A 97 -8.05 -15.87 1.91
CA ASP A 97 -9.37 -15.59 2.49
C ASP A 97 -9.34 -15.88 3.99
N ILE A 98 -8.43 -15.18 4.69
CA ILE A 98 -8.22 -15.39 6.11
C ILE A 98 -9.40 -14.75 6.85
N LEU A 99 -10.37 -15.59 7.17
CA LEU A 99 -11.51 -15.23 7.98
C LEU A 99 -11.05 -15.10 9.43
N VAL A 100 -11.22 -13.90 10.00
CA VAL A 100 -11.15 -13.73 11.45
C VAL A 100 -12.52 -14.07 11.99
N ASN A 101 -12.60 -15.05 12.92
CA ASN A 101 -13.88 -15.51 13.46
C ASN A 101 -14.67 -14.37 14.10
N GLY A 102 -15.91 -14.16 13.65
CA GLY A 102 -16.85 -13.21 14.25
C GLY A 102 -16.81 -11.78 13.71
N VAL A 103 -16.00 -11.48 12.69
CA VAL A 103 -15.91 -10.14 12.10
C VAL A 103 -16.28 -10.16 10.61
N THR A 104 -17.07 -9.17 10.19
CA THR A 104 -17.30 -8.87 8.77
C THR A 104 -16.54 -7.60 8.46
N PHE A 105 -15.46 -7.72 7.69
CA PHE A 105 -14.69 -6.55 7.29
C PHE A 105 -15.52 -5.66 6.36
N ASP A 106 -15.39 -4.35 6.54
CA ASP A 106 -15.92 -3.39 5.57
C ASP A 106 -15.17 -3.50 4.23
N PRO A 107 -15.65 -2.86 3.14
CA PRO A 107 -14.96 -2.87 1.85
C PRO A 107 -13.54 -2.31 1.87
N SER A 108 -13.11 -1.67 2.96
CA SER A 108 -11.74 -1.19 3.17
C SER A 108 -10.85 -2.19 3.92
N GLY A 109 -11.37 -3.37 4.25
CA GLY A 109 -10.65 -4.41 5.00
C GLY A 109 -10.54 -4.09 6.49
N LYS A 110 -11.38 -3.19 7.01
CA LYS A 110 -11.36 -2.73 8.39
C LYS A 110 -12.59 -3.24 9.13
N PHE A 111 -12.39 -3.73 10.34
CA PHE A 111 -13.44 -4.01 11.30
C PHE A 111 -13.19 -3.16 12.54
N VAL A 112 -14.23 -2.50 13.05
CA VAL A 112 -14.17 -1.81 14.34
C VAL A 112 -15.16 -2.50 15.25
N ASP A 113 -14.67 -3.05 16.36
CA ASP A 113 -15.54 -3.67 17.34
C ASP A 113 -16.35 -2.61 18.13
N GLU A 114 -17.30 -3.08 18.94
CA GLU A 114 -18.13 -2.23 19.79
C GLU A 114 -17.31 -1.44 20.84
N ASN A 115 -16.05 -1.83 21.08
CA ASN A 115 -15.10 -1.18 22.00
C ASN A 115 -14.15 -0.20 21.28
N GLY A 116 -14.28 -0.01 19.96
CA GLY A 116 -13.43 0.87 19.16
C GLY A 116 -12.08 0.28 18.74
N VAL A 117 -11.82 -1.01 19.00
CA VAL A 117 -10.63 -1.72 18.54
C VAL A 117 -10.74 -1.99 17.04
N THR A 118 -9.77 -1.51 16.28
CA THR A 118 -9.70 -1.69 14.83
C THR A 118 -8.90 -2.94 14.49
N THR A 119 -9.56 -3.93 13.88
CA THR A 119 -8.92 -5.12 13.31
C THR A 119 -8.86 -4.97 11.79
N TYR A 120 -7.70 -5.23 11.21
CA TYR A 120 -7.51 -5.23 9.76
C TYR A 120 -7.54 -6.67 9.23
N GLN A 121 -7.94 -6.84 7.97
CA GLN A 121 -7.95 -8.15 7.34
C GLN A 121 -6.51 -8.70 7.25
N PRO A 122 -6.23 -9.89 7.83
CA PRO A 122 -4.91 -10.50 7.74
C PRO A 122 -4.58 -10.88 6.30
N GLN A 123 -3.30 -10.79 5.97
CA GLN A 123 -2.84 -11.04 4.62
C GLN A 123 -1.60 -11.91 4.58
N ALA A 124 -1.51 -12.72 3.54
CA ALA A 124 -0.42 -13.65 3.33
C ALA A 124 0.59 -13.10 2.32
N PHE A 125 1.88 -13.22 2.59
CA PHE A 125 2.95 -12.74 1.72
C PHE A 125 4.02 -13.82 1.51
N PHE A 126 4.69 -13.79 0.37
CA PHE A 126 5.89 -14.58 0.14
C PHE A 126 7.07 -13.98 0.89
N ALA A 127 7.90 -14.82 1.51
CA ALA A 127 9.15 -14.40 2.12
C ALA A 127 10.29 -14.49 1.09
N ILE A 128 11.04 -13.40 0.96
CA ILE A 128 12.26 -13.31 0.14
C ILE A 128 13.43 -12.87 1.01
N GLU A 129 14.65 -13.24 0.62
CA GLU A 129 15.86 -12.83 1.33
C GLU A 129 16.62 -11.77 0.53
N LYS A 130 16.90 -10.62 1.16
CA LYS A 130 17.59 -9.49 0.50
C LYS A 130 19.11 -9.57 0.67
N ALA A 131 19.56 -9.77 1.91
CA ALA A 131 20.98 -9.86 2.25
C ALA A 131 21.13 -10.65 3.55
N ARG A 132 21.99 -11.68 3.55
CA ARG A 132 22.40 -12.56 4.67
C ARG A 132 21.49 -12.49 5.91
N GLY A 133 20.28 -13.05 5.80
CA GLY A 133 19.29 -13.19 6.88
C GLY A 133 18.22 -12.09 7.00
N GLU A 134 18.27 -11.02 6.20
CA GLU A 134 17.19 -10.03 6.15
C GLU A 134 16.04 -10.49 5.25
N GLU A 135 14.95 -10.91 5.89
CA GLU A 135 13.70 -11.23 5.20
C GLU A 135 12.98 -9.95 4.74
N ARG A 136 12.37 -10.02 3.55
CA ARG A 136 11.40 -9.07 3.02
C ARG A 136 10.18 -9.83 2.54
N TYR A 137 9.06 -9.13 2.42
CA TYR A 137 7.79 -9.71 2.05
C TYR A 137 7.33 -9.17 0.71
N THR A 138 6.77 -10.03 -0.13
CA THR A 138 6.22 -9.62 -1.43
C THR A 138 4.92 -10.35 -1.72
N ARG A 139 4.05 -9.70 -2.51
CA ARG A 139 2.87 -10.32 -3.14
C ARG A 139 3.13 -10.69 -4.59
N ASP A 140 4.23 -10.23 -5.16
CA ASP A 140 4.64 -10.62 -6.50
C ASP A 140 5.12 -12.07 -6.45
N GLY A 141 4.43 -12.94 -7.20
CA GLY A 141 4.82 -14.33 -7.38
C GLY A 141 5.34 -14.63 -8.78
N SER A 142 5.77 -13.61 -9.52
CA SER A 142 6.53 -13.78 -10.76
C SER A 142 7.97 -14.18 -10.43
N PHE A 143 8.20 -15.49 -10.38
CA PHE A 143 9.52 -16.03 -10.07
C PHE A 143 10.24 -16.54 -11.32
N THR A 144 11.55 -16.58 -11.22
CA THR A 144 12.45 -17.13 -12.23
C THR A 144 13.46 -18.03 -11.55
N THR A 145 14.05 -18.96 -12.30
CA THR A 145 15.10 -19.83 -11.77
C THR A 145 16.44 -19.33 -12.21
N ALA A 146 17.32 -19.06 -11.25
CA ALA A 146 18.70 -18.69 -11.51
C ALA A 146 19.50 -19.91 -12.03
N PRO A 147 20.68 -19.71 -12.65
CA PRO A 147 21.47 -20.81 -13.21
C PRO A 147 21.93 -21.88 -12.21
N ASP A 148 21.91 -21.55 -10.92
CA ASP A 148 22.22 -22.43 -9.80
C ASP A 148 21.02 -23.28 -9.34
N GLY A 149 19.84 -23.11 -9.98
CA GLY A 149 18.59 -23.77 -9.60
C GLY A 149 17.80 -23.02 -8.53
N THR A 150 18.29 -21.89 -8.02
CA THR A 150 17.60 -21.13 -6.97
C THR A 150 16.38 -20.39 -7.54
N LEU A 151 15.25 -20.45 -6.85
CA LEU A 151 14.06 -19.66 -7.17
C LEU A 151 14.29 -18.22 -6.73
N VAL A 152 14.30 -17.29 -7.68
CA VAL A 152 14.52 -15.86 -7.46
C VAL A 152 13.36 -15.04 -8.00
N THR A 153 13.12 -13.86 -7.42
CA THR A 153 12.18 -12.88 -7.97
C THR A 153 12.70 -12.29 -9.28
N SER A 154 11.85 -11.53 -9.98
CA SER A 154 12.24 -10.70 -11.14
C SER A 154 13.45 -9.78 -10.87
N ASP A 155 13.61 -9.33 -9.62
CA ASP A 155 14.74 -8.51 -9.16
C ASP A 155 15.99 -9.33 -8.76
N GLY A 156 15.93 -10.66 -8.80
CA GLY A 156 17.04 -11.55 -8.46
C GLY A 156 17.18 -11.88 -6.96
N PHE A 157 16.17 -11.62 -6.14
CA PHE A 157 16.20 -12.02 -4.71
C PHE A 157 15.71 -13.45 -4.53
N PRO A 158 16.44 -14.30 -3.77
CA PRO A 158 16.00 -15.67 -3.51
C PRO A 158 14.72 -15.72 -2.69
N VAL A 159 13.81 -16.63 -3.08
CA VAL A 159 12.58 -16.95 -2.36
C VAL A 159 12.92 -17.94 -1.24
N VAL A 160 12.47 -17.62 -0.03
CA VAL A 160 12.77 -18.40 1.17
C VAL A 160 11.73 -19.50 1.35
N GLY A 161 12.21 -20.71 1.63
CA GLY A 161 11.39 -21.87 1.95
C GLY A 161 11.00 -21.93 3.43
N ALA A 162 10.06 -22.82 3.78
CA ALA A 162 9.55 -22.98 5.14
C ALA A 162 10.67 -23.31 6.16
N ASN A 163 11.78 -23.90 5.69
CA ASN A 163 13.00 -24.18 6.43
C ASN A 163 13.92 -22.96 6.66
N GLY A 164 13.54 -21.77 6.17
CA GLY A 164 14.35 -20.55 6.28
C GLY A 164 15.54 -20.50 5.31
N GLN A 165 15.63 -21.42 4.35
CA GLN A 165 16.68 -21.44 3.33
C GLN A 165 16.09 -21.12 1.95
N PRO A 166 16.90 -20.58 1.01
CA PRO A 166 16.48 -20.41 -0.38
C PRO A 166 15.99 -21.72 -1.01
N ILE A 167 14.93 -21.63 -1.80
CA ILE A 167 14.38 -22.79 -2.51
C ILE A 167 15.23 -23.06 -3.74
N VAL A 168 15.80 -24.26 -3.83
CA VAL A 168 16.57 -24.73 -4.99
C VAL A 168 15.80 -25.85 -5.67
N ILE A 169 15.61 -25.73 -6.97
CA ILE A 169 14.88 -26.67 -7.82
C ILE A 169 15.83 -27.12 -8.94
N ASN A 170 16.22 -28.39 -8.88
CA ASN A 170 17.14 -29.02 -9.84
C ASN A 170 16.42 -29.87 -10.89
N VAL A 171 15.10 -29.69 -11.06
CA VAL A 171 14.28 -30.42 -12.03
C VAL A 171 13.63 -29.47 -13.03
N PRO A 172 13.23 -29.94 -14.22
CA PRO A 172 12.45 -29.14 -15.16
C PRO A 172 11.10 -28.72 -14.57
N TRP A 173 10.68 -27.49 -14.84
CA TRP A 173 9.43 -26.93 -14.32
C TRP A 173 8.16 -27.57 -14.90
N ASP A 174 8.25 -28.28 -16.02
CA ASP A 174 7.12 -29.00 -16.61
C ASP A 174 6.66 -30.15 -15.70
N GLU A 175 7.57 -30.69 -14.90
CA GLU A 175 7.29 -31.75 -13.92
C GLU A 175 6.99 -31.20 -12.52
N VAL A 176 7.08 -29.89 -12.29
CA VAL A 176 6.91 -29.30 -10.95
C VAL A 176 5.48 -28.81 -10.77
N GLY A 177 4.76 -29.43 -9.84
CA GLY A 177 3.47 -28.96 -9.33
C GLY A 177 3.61 -28.29 -7.96
N VAL A 178 2.66 -27.41 -7.62
CA VAL A 178 2.51 -26.90 -6.24
C VAL A 178 1.17 -27.30 -5.66
N THR A 179 1.20 -27.78 -4.42
CA THR A 179 0.01 -28.07 -3.62
C THR A 179 -0.53 -26.79 -2.95
N ALA A 180 -1.80 -26.81 -2.54
CA ALA A 180 -2.44 -25.67 -1.85
C ALA A 180 -1.64 -25.13 -0.65
N ASP A 181 -0.94 -26.01 0.08
CA ASP A 181 -0.11 -25.67 1.24
C ASP A 181 1.26 -25.05 0.87
N GLY A 182 1.52 -24.84 -0.42
CA GLY A 182 2.78 -24.29 -0.93
C GLY A 182 3.92 -25.31 -1.03
N LYS A 183 3.65 -26.62 -0.89
CA LYS A 183 4.68 -27.66 -1.08
C LYS A 183 4.84 -27.95 -2.57
N LEU A 184 6.09 -27.99 -3.01
CA LEU A 184 6.46 -28.37 -4.37
C LEU A 184 6.50 -29.89 -4.48
N ILE A 185 5.76 -30.43 -5.45
CA ILE A 185 5.66 -31.86 -5.76
C ILE A 185 6.04 -32.09 -7.22
N ASN A 186 6.46 -33.30 -7.55
CA ASN A 186 6.55 -33.71 -8.95
C ASN A 186 5.15 -34.11 -9.44
N ASN A 187 4.68 -33.50 -10.53
CA ASN A 187 3.35 -33.67 -11.11
C ASN A 187 3.15 -35.07 -11.72
N GLU A 188 4.22 -35.72 -12.18
CA GLU A 188 4.15 -37.05 -12.79
C GLU A 188 4.06 -38.18 -11.75
N THR A 189 4.75 -38.01 -10.62
CA THR A 189 4.84 -39.07 -9.58
C THR A 189 3.98 -38.77 -8.35
N GLY A 190 3.50 -37.53 -8.19
CA GLY A 190 2.82 -37.06 -6.99
C GLY A 190 3.70 -37.06 -5.73
N GLN A 191 5.00 -37.33 -5.86
CA GLN A 191 5.94 -37.37 -4.76
C GLN A 191 6.55 -35.99 -4.51
N GLN A 192 6.90 -35.72 -3.26
CA GLN A 192 7.60 -34.49 -2.89
C GLN A 192 8.98 -34.45 -3.54
N LEU A 193 9.38 -33.25 -3.98
CA LEU A 193 10.72 -33.03 -4.51
C LEU A 193 11.80 -33.31 -3.44
N PRO A 194 13.00 -33.78 -3.85
CA PRO A 194 14.11 -33.98 -2.93
C PRO A 194 14.39 -32.70 -2.12
N GLY A 195 14.39 -32.80 -0.80
CA GLY A 195 14.59 -31.64 0.10
C GLY A 195 13.30 -30.99 0.61
N ASN A 196 12.12 -31.51 0.26
CA ASN A 196 10.80 -31.00 0.66
C ASN A 196 10.68 -29.47 0.54
N PRO A 197 11.02 -28.88 -0.62
CA PRO A 197 10.93 -27.44 -0.78
C PRO A 197 9.46 -27.00 -0.66
N GLN A 198 9.19 -26.16 0.33
CA GLN A 198 7.88 -25.56 0.59
C GLN A 198 8.06 -24.05 0.60
N ILE A 199 7.24 -23.34 -0.17
CA ILE A 199 7.26 -21.88 -0.19
C ILE A 199 6.83 -21.36 1.17
N ARG A 200 7.66 -20.50 1.78
CA ARG A 200 7.31 -19.89 3.06
C ARG A 200 6.34 -18.75 2.83
N ILE A 201 5.17 -18.91 3.41
CA ILE A 201 4.11 -17.90 3.38
C ILE A 201 3.96 -17.36 4.79
N MET A 202 4.07 -16.04 4.91
CA MET A 202 3.93 -15.33 6.17
C MET A 202 2.58 -14.62 6.20
N ARG A 203 1.77 -14.92 7.21
CA ARG A 203 0.57 -14.18 7.56
C ARG A 203 0.95 -12.95 8.38
N VAL A 204 0.48 -11.79 7.95
CA VAL A 204 0.59 -10.53 8.66
C VAL A 204 -0.79 -10.16 9.16
N ASP A 205 -0.95 -10.08 10.49
CA ASP A 205 -2.25 -9.83 11.11
C ASP A 205 -2.69 -8.36 10.94
N ASN A 206 -1.74 -7.42 10.97
CA ASN A 206 -1.98 -6.01 10.67
C ASN A 206 -1.07 -5.52 9.53
N PRO A 207 -1.60 -5.43 8.30
CA PRO A 207 -0.83 -5.01 7.13
C PRO A 207 -0.32 -3.56 7.18
N ASN A 208 -0.83 -2.69 8.06
CA ASN A 208 -0.36 -1.29 8.13
C ASN A 208 1.05 -1.15 8.70
N PHE A 209 1.59 -2.18 9.35
CA PHE A 209 2.99 -2.21 9.80
C PHE A 209 3.97 -2.57 8.67
N LEU A 210 3.46 -2.85 7.46
CA LEU A 210 4.28 -3.10 6.29
C LEU A 210 4.64 -1.78 5.61
N ILE A 211 5.94 -1.50 5.58
CA ILE A 211 6.50 -0.34 4.91
C ILE A 211 7.02 -0.78 3.56
N ARG A 212 6.62 -0.08 2.50
CA ARG A 212 7.10 -0.34 1.14
C ARG A 212 8.57 0.09 0.98
N GLU A 213 9.41 -0.83 0.51
CA GLU A 213 10.83 -0.53 0.18
C GLU A 213 11.08 -0.37 -1.34
N GLY A 214 10.02 -0.50 -2.17
CA GLY A 214 10.11 -0.44 -3.63
C GLY A 214 10.02 -1.82 -4.28
N ASP A 215 9.73 -1.85 -5.59
CA ASP A 215 9.61 -3.07 -6.41
C ASP A 215 8.67 -4.13 -5.83
N GLY A 216 7.56 -3.69 -5.23
CA GLY A 216 6.56 -4.59 -4.63
C GLY A 216 6.97 -5.23 -3.30
N ARG A 217 8.12 -4.86 -2.75
CA ARG A 217 8.66 -5.40 -1.49
C ARG A 217 8.20 -4.58 -0.28
N PHE A 218 8.00 -5.30 0.81
CA PHE A 218 7.58 -4.77 2.09
C PHE A 218 8.55 -5.20 3.19
N ARG A 219 8.89 -4.26 4.07
CA ARG A 219 9.55 -4.50 5.33
C ARG A 219 8.51 -4.43 6.44
N TYR A 220 8.51 -5.40 7.33
CA TYR A 220 7.65 -5.39 8.50
C TYR A 220 8.35 -4.65 9.65
N GLU A 221 7.69 -3.65 10.22
CA GLU A 221 8.18 -2.87 11.37
C GLU A 221 7.30 -3.03 12.62
N GLY A 222 6.36 -3.98 12.59
CA GLY A 222 5.48 -4.29 13.72
C GLY A 222 6.11 -5.22 14.76
N ASP A 223 5.32 -5.58 15.77
CA ASP A 223 5.70 -6.59 16.77
C ASP A 223 5.84 -7.96 16.12
N THR A 224 6.89 -8.72 16.44
CA THR A 224 7.16 -10.02 15.83
C THR A 224 6.03 -11.04 16.04
N ALA A 225 5.19 -10.85 17.06
CA ALA A 225 3.98 -11.64 17.27
C ALA A 225 2.89 -11.44 16.19
N GLY A 226 2.90 -10.32 15.46
CA GLY A 226 1.93 -9.98 14.43
C GLY A 226 2.29 -10.49 13.03
N ILE A 227 3.40 -11.21 12.89
CA ILE A 227 3.82 -11.87 11.66
C ILE A 227 4.19 -13.33 11.92
N ASN A 228 3.39 -14.25 11.38
CA ASN A 228 3.49 -15.68 11.66
C ASN A 228 3.53 -16.48 10.36
N GLN A 229 4.16 -17.66 10.37
CA GLN A 229 3.97 -18.61 9.27
C GLN A 229 2.51 -19.07 9.24
N ILE A 230 1.98 -19.36 8.05
CA ILE A 230 0.61 -19.86 7.91
C ILE A 230 0.42 -21.16 8.72
N ALA A 231 -0.68 -21.25 9.47
CA ALA A 231 -1.07 -22.46 10.19
C ALA A 231 -2.12 -23.24 9.39
N ALA A 232 -2.28 -24.54 9.64
CA ALA A 232 -3.21 -25.45 8.94
C ALA A 232 -4.72 -25.11 9.10
N GLY A 233 -5.07 -23.95 9.66
CA GLY A 233 -6.44 -23.42 9.74
C GLY A 233 -6.62 -22.07 9.03
N ASP A 234 -5.54 -21.46 8.53
CA ASP A 234 -5.63 -20.27 7.71
C ASP A 234 -6.04 -20.68 6.30
N ARG A 235 -7.14 -20.12 5.78
CA ARG A 235 -7.62 -20.37 4.40
C ARG A 235 -6.73 -19.62 3.40
N VAL A 236 -5.49 -20.07 3.31
CA VAL A 236 -4.47 -19.59 2.38
C VAL A 236 -4.17 -20.71 1.40
N GLU A 237 -4.36 -20.44 0.12
CA GLU A 237 -4.11 -21.39 -0.96
C GLU A 237 -3.09 -20.78 -1.92
N VAL A 238 -2.02 -21.51 -2.23
CA VAL A 238 -1.13 -21.16 -3.34
C VAL A 238 -1.66 -21.79 -4.62
N ARG A 239 -1.79 -20.98 -5.67
CA ARG A 239 -2.09 -21.44 -7.02
C ARG A 239 -0.91 -21.19 -7.94
N GLN A 240 -0.50 -22.23 -8.64
CA GLN A 240 0.52 -22.18 -9.68
C GLN A 240 -0.12 -21.80 -11.03
N GLY A 241 0.63 -21.08 -11.87
CA GLY A 241 0.17 -20.62 -13.18
C GLY A 241 -0.73 -19.38 -13.12
N TYR A 242 -0.80 -18.73 -11.96
CA TYR A 242 -1.56 -17.51 -11.74
C TYR A 242 -0.65 -16.43 -11.16
N LEU A 243 -0.95 -15.17 -11.48
CA LEU A 243 -0.37 -14.00 -10.82
C LEU A 243 -1.50 -13.14 -10.25
N GLU A 244 -1.25 -12.53 -9.09
CA GLU A 244 -2.10 -11.48 -8.55
C GLU A 244 -1.85 -10.19 -9.33
N ARG A 245 -2.88 -9.60 -9.94
CA ARG A 245 -2.78 -8.29 -10.59
C ARG A 245 -2.81 -7.17 -9.56
N SER A 246 -2.33 -6.00 -9.98
CA SER A 246 -2.43 -4.78 -9.19
C SER A 246 -3.90 -4.48 -8.85
N ASN A 247 -4.16 -4.09 -7.60
CA ASN A 247 -5.51 -3.68 -7.16
C ASN A 247 -5.84 -2.23 -7.53
N VAL A 248 -5.13 -1.65 -8.51
CA VAL A 248 -5.35 -0.30 -9.02
C VAL A 248 -6.46 -0.31 -10.05
N ASP A 249 -7.50 0.49 -9.81
CA ASP A 249 -8.54 0.79 -10.80
C ASP A 249 -8.10 1.97 -11.68
N SER A 250 -7.89 1.72 -12.97
CA SER A 250 -7.48 2.75 -13.95
C SER A 250 -8.54 3.82 -14.19
N ALA A 251 -9.81 3.47 -14.14
CA ALA A 251 -10.91 4.42 -14.34
C ALA A 251 -10.98 5.39 -13.16
N GLN A 252 -10.92 4.85 -11.94
CA GLN A 252 -10.90 5.66 -10.72
C GLN A 252 -9.63 6.52 -10.64
N ALA A 253 -8.47 5.95 -10.98
CA ALA A 253 -7.21 6.70 -11.00
C ALA A 253 -7.24 7.88 -11.99
N ALA A 254 -7.84 7.73 -13.18
CA ALA A 254 -8.00 8.85 -14.12
C ALA A 254 -8.90 9.96 -13.55
N ILE A 255 -9.98 9.59 -12.86
CA ILE A 255 -10.86 10.55 -12.16
C ILE A 255 -10.08 11.28 -11.06
N ASP A 256 -9.27 10.56 -10.30
CA ASP A 256 -8.49 11.13 -9.20
C ASP A 256 -7.38 12.08 -9.69
N ILE A 257 -6.73 11.78 -10.81
CA ILE A 257 -5.79 12.71 -11.46
C ILE A 257 -6.51 14.00 -11.86
N MET A 258 -7.66 13.88 -12.53
CA MET A 258 -8.43 15.04 -12.97
C MET A 258 -8.95 15.86 -11.80
N ALA A 259 -9.37 15.21 -10.71
CA ALA A 259 -9.79 15.88 -9.48
C ALA A 259 -8.63 16.64 -8.83
N ALA A 260 -7.44 16.03 -8.76
CA ALA A 260 -6.24 16.66 -8.22
C ALA A 260 -5.80 17.88 -9.06
N LEU A 261 -5.81 17.76 -10.39
CA LEU A 261 -5.48 18.86 -11.31
C LEU A 261 -6.46 20.03 -11.17
N ARG A 262 -7.77 19.77 -11.15
CA ARG A 262 -8.78 20.82 -10.95
C ARG A 262 -8.62 21.51 -9.60
N ALA A 263 -8.32 20.76 -8.54
CA ALA A 263 -8.07 21.32 -7.21
C ALA A 263 -6.78 22.16 -7.17
N TYR A 264 -5.73 21.73 -7.88
CA TYR A 264 -4.51 22.50 -8.05
C TYR A 264 -4.75 23.81 -8.80
N GLU A 265 -5.47 23.78 -9.93
CA GLU A 265 -5.87 24.98 -10.69
C GLU A 265 -6.73 25.94 -9.87
N ALA A 266 -7.65 25.41 -9.05
CA ALA A 266 -8.46 26.23 -8.14
C ALA A 266 -7.58 26.97 -7.12
N ASN A 267 -6.62 26.28 -6.49
CA ASN A 267 -5.69 26.91 -5.56
C ASN A 267 -4.76 27.94 -6.25
N GLN A 268 -4.35 27.68 -7.50
CA GLN A 268 -3.58 28.63 -8.29
C GLN A 268 -4.38 29.92 -8.58
N LYS A 269 -5.67 29.81 -8.91
CA LYS A 269 -6.56 30.96 -9.09
C LYS A 269 -6.71 31.78 -7.80
N VAL A 270 -6.76 31.13 -6.64
CA VAL A 270 -6.77 31.81 -5.33
C VAL A 270 -5.50 32.64 -5.17
N ILE A 271 -4.32 32.08 -5.46
CA ILE A 271 -3.04 32.82 -5.38
C ILE A 271 -3.03 34.01 -6.34
N GLN A 272 -3.45 33.83 -7.59
CA GLN A 272 -3.55 34.93 -8.56
C GLN A 272 -4.51 36.04 -8.09
N THR A 273 -5.59 35.68 -7.39
CA THR A 273 -6.55 36.66 -6.84
C THR A 273 -5.93 37.44 -5.68
N TYR A 274 -5.17 36.77 -4.81
CA TYR A 274 -4.39 37.44 -3.76
C TYR A 274 -3.34 38.37 -4.35
N ASP A 275 -2.61 37.93 -5.37
CA ASP A 275 -1.56 38.69 -6.06
C ASP A 275 -2.13 39.97 -6.68
N ARG A 276 -3.21 39.87 -7.46
CA ARG A 276 -3.92 41.04 -8.01
C ARG A 276 -4.44 41.98 -6.93
N SER A 277 -4.86 41.45 -5.78
CA SER A 277 -5.33 42.29 -4.66
C SER A 277 -4.18 43.05 -4.01
N LEU A 278 -3.01 42.43 -3.89
CA LEU A 278 -1.78 43.07 -3.41
C LEU A 278 -1.30 44.14 -4.40
N ASP A 279 -1.29 43.84 -5.70
CA ASP A 279 -0.93 44.80 -6.75
C ASP A 279 -1.80 46.05 -6.69
N LYS A 280 -3.12 45.89 -6.52
CA LYS A 280 -4.04 47.02 -6.35
C LYS A 280 -3.77 47.78 -5.06
N ALA A 281 -3.57 47.09 -3.93
CA ALA A 281 -3.28 47.75 -2.67
C ALA A 281 -1.99 48.58 -2.73
N VAL A 282 -0.94 48.06 -3.36
CA VAL A 282 0.36 48.74 -3.49
C VAL A 282 0.29 49.91 -4.47
N ASN A 283 -0.28 49.71 -5.67
CA ASN A 283 -0.22 50.71 -6.74
C ASN A 283 -1.35 51.75 -6.69
N GLU A 284 -2.55 51.38 -6.21
CA GLU A 284 -3.72 52.27 -6.21
C GLU A 284 -3.92 52.96 -4.86
N ILE A 285 -3.66 52.27 -3.74
CA ILE A 285 -3.90 52.80 -2.39
C ILE A 285 -2.61 53.37 -1.76
N GLY A 286 -1.45 52.76 -2.05
CA GLY A 286 -0.14 53.22 -1.56
C GLY A 286 0.38 54.50 -2.22
N ARG A 287 -0.29 55.02 -3.24
CA ARG A 287 0.08 56.27 -3.91
C ARG A 287 -0.48 57.48 -3.14
N VAL A 288 0.21 57.89 -2.08
CA VAL A 288 0.05 59.20 -1.42
C VAL A 288 1.27 60.06 -1.73
#